data_AF-F0QQ39-F1
#
_entry.id   AF-F0QQ39-F1
#
_cell.length_a   1.000
_cell.length_b   1.000
_cell.length_c   1.000
_cell.angle_alpha   90.00
_cell.angle_beta   90.00
_cell.angle_gamma   90.00
#
_symmetry.space_group_name_H-M   'P 1'
#
loop_
_entity.id
_entity.type
_entity.pdbx_description
1 polymer ?
#
loop_
_entity_poly.entity_id
_entity_poly.type
_entity_poly.pdbx_seq_one_letter_code
_entity_poly.pdbx_strand_id
1 'polypeptide(L)'
;MKYRVGLVGLPNVGKSSIFNLLSQKAKSTVASFPYSTIYPIHSLVEIKNERLDELEELFLFLFRESLNKERLSKKYESFEFLDLAGIVPLDGELDQKKSDMGAAFLSHIRAVDVIVLVVRTFTDESVESQLNVFVDEHPELYSLLTHEKALKDIDREFKDKTSELLKCSDVGLVGRQTPSTLNNLDVLFFSERSSSLKREKKEEIISEEINNSRTSYNFSEPILELQLVLLTLIKSDLEIISKLLSKYVKDRKTFSKELSILPKIREELEERKFIPISMLSSFLSLPEEQKDFICKLGLLSTKKIVVLGNYGSSKSSISKLSELANWTEKYKFNFCSINLEAEEIYSLASTEEEKKEMRESVFLKNSSVNNLLDTIYKVLNLRTFYTFKLEDMKGRKYSLSNFSPNIEPVGGEIRAWFFKDNSSLGECVSQIHNELSDFFVSAHIAESKNFVRQFMTDNSNLNVLRTGSKNYKLKGEEIVQIISSA
;
A
#
# COMPACT_ATOMS: atom_id res chain seq x y z
N MET A 1 9.14 -16.81 3.92
CA MET A 1 7.94 -15.99 4.20
C MET A 1 7.51 -15.30 2.90
N LYS A 2 6.21 -15.17 2.61
CA LYS A 2 5.72 -14.42 1.43
C LYS A 2 5.18 -13.07 1.89
N TYR A 3 5.40 -12.03 1.09
CA TYR A 3 4.86 -10.69 1.37
C TYR A 3 3.40 -10.64 0.97
N ARG A 4 2.56 -10.18 1.90
CA ARG A 4 1.11 -10.16 1.78
C ARG A 4 0.59 -8.79 1.39
N VAL A 5 -0.24 -8.75 0.36
CA VAL A 5 -0.84 -7.53 -0.20
C VAL A 5 -2.34 -7.57 0.05
N GLY A 6 -2.89 -6.62 0.80
CA GLY A 6 -4.32 -6.52 1.04
C GLY A 6 -4.99 -5.55 0.07
N LEU A 7 -5.94 -6.03 -0.73
CA LEU A 7 -6.82 -5.16 -1.52
C LEU A 7 -7.93 -4.61 -0.63
N VAL A 8 -8.04 -3.28 -0.51
CA VAL A 8 -9.02 -2.61 0.36
C VAL A 8 -9.69 -1.47 -0.42
N GLY A 9 -10.94 -1.16 -0.11
CA GLY A 9 -11.71 -0.11 -0.78
C GLY A 9 -13.21 -0.32 -0.60
N LEU A 10 -14.03 0.68 -0.95
CA LEU A 10 -15.49 0.58 -0.86
C LEU A 10 -16.04 -0.56 -1.73
N PRO A 11 -17.26 -1.06 -1.47
CA PRO A 11 -17.87 -2.05 -2.37
C PRO A 11 -18.02 -1.50 -3.80
N ASN A 12 -18.02 -2.39 -4.79
CA ASN A 12 -18.18 -2.06 -6.23
C ASN A 12 -17.09 -1.18 -6.89
N VAL A 13 -15.93 -1.01 -6.25
CA VAL A 13 -14.79 -0.25 -6.84
C VAL A 13 -13.91 -1.09 -7.79
N GLY A 14 -14.18 -2.40 -7.92
CA GLY A 14 -13.43 -3.33 -8.78
C GLY A 14 -12.40 -4.22 -8.06
N LYS A 15 -12.45 -4.36 -6.73
CA LYS A 15 -11.51 -5.19 -5.95
C LYS A 15 -11.47 -6.65 -6.40
N SER A 16 -12.63 -7.31 -6.45
CA SER A 16 -12.70 -8.73 -6.82
C SER A 16 -12.36 -8.93 -8.31
N SER A 17 -12.63 -7.96 -9.17
CA SER A 17 -12.17 -7.98 -10.58
C SER A 17 -10.65 -7.90 -10.68
N ILE A 18 -9.99 -6.99 -9.93
CA ILE A 18 -8.52 -6.94 -9.81
C ILE A 18 -7.98 -8.28 -9.31
N PHE A 19 -8.59 -8.82 -8.26
CA PHE A 19 -8.18 -10.08 -7.66
C PHE A 19 -8.28 -11.24 -8.67
N ASN A 20 -9.37 -11.30 -9.44
CA ASN A 20 -9.55 -12.29 -10.49
C ASN A 20 -8.54 -12.13 -11.63
N LEU A 21 -8.30 -10.90 -12.10
CA LEU A 21 -7.29 -10.61 -13.12
C LEU A 21 -5.89 -11.05 -12.67
N LEU A 22 -5.52 -10.73 -11.43
CA LEU A 22 -4.26 -11.15 -10.82
C LEU A 22 -4.17 -12.68 -10.70
N SER A 23 -5.27 -13.33 -10.32
CA SER A 23 -5.35 -14.79 -10.17
C SER A 23 -5.32 -15.53 -11.49
N GLN A 24 -5.85 -14.96 -12.57
CA GLN A 24 -5.75 -15.55 -13.91
C GLN A 24 -4.32 -15.44 -14.48
N LYS A 25 -3.62 -14.33 -14.21
CA LYS A 25 -2.21 -14.16 -14.59
C LYS A 25 -1.28 -15.06 -13.77
N ALA A 26 -1.64 -15.36 -12.53
CA ALA A 26 -0.98 -16.36 -11.70
C ALA A 26 -1.31 -17.77 -12.20
N LYS A 27 -0.35 -18.48 -12.82
CA LYS A 27 -0.50 -19.91 -13.15
C LYS A 27 -0.49 -20.81 -11.90
N SER A 28 -1.25 -20.50 -10.83
CA SER A 28 -1.29 -21.30 -9.61
C SER A 28 -2.67 -21.29 -8.90
N THR A 29 -2.93 -22.40 -8.21
CA THR A 29 -4.20 -22.83 -7.61
C THR A 29 -4.85 -21.81 -6.69
N VAL A 30 -6.11 -21.47 -6.97
CA VAL A 30 -7.07 -20.93 -5.99
C VAL A 30 -7.29 -22.02 -4.94
N ALA A 31 -6.56 -21.94 -3.82
CA ALA A 31 -6.80 -22.82 -2.69
C ALA A 31 -7.92 -22.22 -1.84
N SER A 32 -9.18 -22.56 -2.17
CA SER A 32 -10.25 -22.48 -1.17
C SER A 32 -10.07 -23.67 -0.23
N PHE A 33 -9.69 -23.42 1.03
CA PHE A 33 -9.85 -24.46 2.04
C PHE A 33 -11.37 -24.72 2.17
N PRO A 34 -11.87 -25.96 1.96
CA PRO A 34 -13.29 -26.19 1.67
C PRO A 34 -14.29 -25.93 2.82
N TYR A 35 -13.88 -25.30 3.93
CA TYR A 35 -14.68 -25.26 5.16
C TYR A 35 -14.58 -23.99 6.00
N SER A 36 -14.17 -22.83 5.48
CA SER A 36 -14.18 -21.61 6.31
C SER A 36 -14.61 -20.35 5.57
N THR A 37 -15.85 -19.93 5.83
CA THR A 37 -16.47 -18.64 5.49
C THR A 37 -15.82 -17.41 6.15
N ILE A 38 -14.64 -17.58 6.76
CA ILE A 38 -14.00 -16.59 7.62
C ILE A 38 -12.64 -16.13 7.05
N TYR A 39 -12.01 -16.86 6.13
CA TYR A 39 -10.67 -16.49 5.64
C TYR A 39 -10.70 -15.79 4.27
N PRO A 40 -9.90 -14.72 4.08
CA PRO A 40 -9.82 -14.00 2.82
C PRO A 40 -9.32 -14.91 1.69
N ILE A 41 -9.86 -14.70 0.48
CA ILE A 41 -9.38 -15.39 -0.72
C ILE A 41 -7.96 -14.88 -0.99
N HIS A 42 -7.01 -15.80 -1.18
CA HIS A 42 -5.62 -15.47 -1.46
C HIS A 42 -5.17 -15.99 -2.82
N SER A 43 -4.25 -15.26 -3.44
CA SER A 43 -3.70 -15.56 -4.77
C SER A 43 -2.20 -15.27 -4.80
N LEU A 44 -1.43 -16.15 -5.45
CA LEU A 44 0.02 -16.02 -5.54
C LEU A 44 0.41 -15.46 -6.90
N VAL A 45 0.82 -14.21 -6.94
CA VAL A 45 1.16 -13.50 -8.17
C VAL A 45 2.68 -13.43 -8.31
N GLU A 46 3.21 -14.08 -9.34
CA GLU A 46 4.62 -14.06 -9.67
C GLU A 46 5.03 -12.74 -10.33
N ILE A 47 6.21 -12.23 -9.96
CA ILE A 47 6.83 -11.08 -10.61
C ILE A 47 7.89 -11.61 -11.56
N LYS A 48 7.72 -11.33 -12.85
CA LYS A 48 8.72 -11.67 -13.85
C LYS A 48 10.02 -10.94 -13.54
N ASN A 49 11.12 -11.67 -13.61
CA ASN A 49 12.44 -11.18 -13.29
C ASN A 49 13.40 -11.51 -14.44
N GLU A 50 13.73 -10.50 -15.26
CA GLU A 50 14.59 -10.65 -16.45
C GLU A 50 15.94 -11.28 -16.09
N ARG A 51 16.47 -10.97 -14.91
CA ARG A 51 17.75 -11.49 -14.46
C ARG A 51 17.69 -12.98 -14.12
N LEU A 52 16.55 -13.47 -13.63
CA LEU A 52 16.34 -14.91 -13.44
C LEU A 52 16.18 -15.62 -14.79
N ASP A 53 15.59 -14.96 -15.78
CA ASP A 53 15.47 -15.48 -17.15
C ASP A 53 16.85 -15.62 -17.80
N GLU A 54 17.72 -14.61 -17.68
CA GLU A 54 19.10 -14.68 -18.16
C GLU A 54 19.91 -15.80 -17.48
N LEU A 55 19.65 -16.10 -16.20
CA LEU A 55 20.28 -17.22 -15.50
C LEU A 55 19.76 -18.58 -16.02
N GLU A 56 18.46 -18.68 -16.32
CA GLU A 56 17.88 -19.87 -16.95
C GLU A 56 18.53 -20.14 -18.31
N GLU A 57 18.61 -19.10 -19.15
CA GLU A 57 19.20 -19.16 -20.48
C GLU A 57 20.68 -19.56 -20.42
N LEU A 58 21.44 -19.00 -19.47
CA LEU A 58 22.83 -19.39 -19.26
C LEU A 58 22.95 -20.89 -18.93
N PHE A 59 22.16 -21.41 -17.98
CA PHE A 59 22.25 -22.82 -17.61
C PHE A 59 21.84 -23.75 -18.75
N LEU A 60 20.78 -23.42 -19.48
CA LEU A 60 20.34 -24.19 -20.64
C LEU A 60 21.37 -24.12 -21.78
N PHE A 61 22.07 -23.00 -21.94
CA PHE A 61 23.14 -22.87 -22.92
C PHE A 61 24.37 -23.70 -22.54
N LEU A 62 24.84 -23.58 -21.30
CA LEU A 62 26.02 -24.30 -20.80
C LEU A 62 25.81 -25.82 -20.81
N PHE A 63 24.61 -26.29 -20.53
CA PHE A 63 24.30 -27.72 -20.35
C PHE A 63 23.32 -28.26 -21.39
N ARG A 64 23.27 -27.67 -22.60
CA ARG A 64 22.32 -28.04 -23.66
C ARG A 64 22.26 -29.53 -24.04
N GLU A 65 23.34 -30.28 -23.77
CA GLU A 65 23.43 -31.71 -24.05
C GLU A 65 22.81 -32.59 -22.96
N SER A 66 22.72 -32.10 -21.72
CA SER A 66 22.28 -32.87 -20.54
C SER A 66 21.04 -32.29 -19.84
N LEU A 67 20.84 -30.98 -19.91
CA LEU A 67 19.76 -30.23 -19.27
C LEU A 67 18.81 -29.64 -20.31
N ASN A 68 17.50 -29.80 -20.06
CA ASN A 68 16.46 -29.17 -20.87
C ASN A 68 15.54 -28.30 -20.00
N LYS A 69 14.72 -27.48 -20.66
CA LYS A 69 13.83 -26.52 -19.99
C LYS A 69 12.81 -27.18 -19.06
N GLU A 70 12.31 -28.36 -19.42
CA GLU A 70 11.31 -29.08 -18.62
C GLU A 70 11.87 -29.61 -17.29
N ARG A 71 13.18 -29.88 -17.24
CA ARG A 71 13.85 -30.41 -16.03
C ARG A 71 14.51 -29.32 -15.19
N LEU A 72 14.54 -28.07 -15.67
CA LEU A 72 15.00 -26.92 -14.91
C LEU A 72 13.79 -26.17 -14.34
N SER A 73 13.47 -26.39 -13.07
CA SER A 73 12.39 -25.68 -12.38
C SER A 73 12.79 -24.23 -12.15
N LYS A 74 12.11 -23.29 -12.82
CA LYS A 74 12.24 -21.86 -12.55
C LYS A 74 11.12 -21.38 -11.64
N LYS A 75 11.48 -20.69 -10.55
CA LYS A 75 10.52 -20.09 -9.60
C LYS A 75 10.83 -18.61 -9.41
N TYR A 76 9.92 -17.78 -9.92
CA TYR A 76 9.96 -16.34 -9.67
C TYR A 76 9.60 -16.04 -8.21
N GLU A 77 9.86 -14.81 -7.81
CA GLU A 77 9.32 -14.27 -6.58
C GLU A 77 7.81 -14.06 -6.70
N SER A 78 7.07 -14.22 -5.60
CA SER A 78 5.62 -14.09 -5.60
C SER A 78 5.12 -13.23 -4.46
N PHE A 79 4.16 -12.34 -4.74
CA PHE A 79 3.31 -11.72 -3.72
C PHE A 79 2.10 -12.58 -3.43
N GLU A 80 1.67 -12.59 -2.16
CA GLU A 80 0.41 -13.19 -1.74
C GLU A 80 -0.65 -12.09 -1.66
N PHE A 81 -1.51 -11.98 -2.65
CA PHE A 81 -2.64 -11.05 -2.64
C PHE A 81 -3.78 -11.63 -1.83
N LEU A 82 -4.42 -10.79 -1.01
CA LEU A 82 -5.61 -11.13 -0.24
C LEU A 82 -6.74 -10.18 -0.64
N ASP A 83 -7.86 -10.73 -1.10
CA ASP A 83 -9.10 -9.96 -1.27
C ASP A 83 -9.72 -9.78 0.11
N LEU A 84 -9.51 -8.60 0.68
CA LEU A 84 -10.15 -8.22 1.92
C LEU A 84 -11.53 -7.66 1.51
N ALA A 85 -12.60 -8.40 1.83
CA ALA A 85 -13.97 -7.98 1.60
C ALA A 85 -14.11 -6.49 1.97
N GLY A 86 -14.75 -5.68 1.10
CA GLY A 86 -14.74 -4.21 1.21
C GLY A 86 -15.03 -3.73 2.63
N ILE A 87 -14.46 -2.60 3.04
CA ILE A 87 -14.53 -2.07 4.41
C ILE A 87 -15.96 -2.20 4.91
N VAL A 88 -16.20 -3.24 5.69
CA VAL A 88 -17.50 -3.46 6.30
C VAL A 88 -17.56 -2.42 7.40
N PRO A 89 -18.63 -1.61 7.46
CA PRO A 89 -18.78 -0.56 8.46
C PRO A 89 -18.38 -1.08 9.85
N LEU A 90 -17.40 -0.42 10.47
CA LEU A 90 -16.88 -0.77 11.80
C LEU A 90 -17.92 -0.51 12.89
N ASP A 91 -18.86 0.39 12.59
CA ASP A 91 -19.85 0.87 13.54
C ASP A 91 -21.24 0.36 13.14
N GLY A 92 -21.63 -0.71 13.82
CA GLY A 92 -23.01 -1.15 13.89
C GLY A 92 -23.34 -1.45 15.34
N GLU A 93 -23.59 -0.43 16.16
CA GLU A 93 -24.09 -0.57 17.53
C GLU A 93 -25.43 -1.32 17.60
N LEU A 94 -26.08 -1.56 16.46
CA LEU A 94 -27.41 -2.17 16.36
C LEU A 94 -27.40 -3.70 16.22
N ASP A 95 -26.27 -4.34 15.85
CA ASP A 95 -26.19 -5.80 15.71
C ASP A 95 -24.80 -6.34 16.10
N GLN A 96 -24.71 -7.15 17.16
CA GLN A 96 -23.46 -7.82 17.59
C GLN A 96 -22.75 -8.56 16.43
N LYS A 97 -23.51 -9.11 15.49
CA LYS A 97 -22.98 -9.77 14.28
C LYS A 97 -22.16 -8.83 13.37
N LYS A 98 -22.53 -7.56 13.25
CA LYS A 98 -21.80 -6.57 12.42
C LYS A 98 -20.49 -6.15 13.08
N SER A 99 -20.48 -6.00 14.41
CA SER A 99 -19.27 -5.71 15.19
C SER A 99 -18.22 -6.83 15.09
N ASP A 100 -18.66 -8.09 15.18
CA ASP A 100 -17.76 -9.26 15.06
C ASP A 100 -17.16 -9.39 13.65
N MET A 101 -17.92 -9.04 12.59
CA MET A 101 -17.42 -9.00 11.21
C MET A 101 -16.44 -7.86 10.97
N GLY A 102 -16.67 -6.68 11.56
CA GLY A 102 -15.72 -5.57 11.54
C GLY A 102 -14.39 -5.93 12.22
N ALA A 103 -14.44 -6.56 13.40
CA ALA A 103 -13.24 -7.01 14.11
C ALA A 103 -12.47 -8.10 13.33
N ALA A 104 -13.17 -9.04 12.71
CA ALA A 104 -12.57 -10.06 11.84
C ALA A 104 -11.91 -9.43 10.61
N PHE A 105 -12.56 -8.45 9.97
CA PHE A 105 -12.01 -7.70 8.85
C PHE A 105 -10.70 -6.98 9.21
N LEU A 106 -10.67 -6.27 10.33
CA LEU A 106 -9.46 -5.60 10.81
C LEU A 106 -8.33 -6.60 11.11
N SER A 107 -8.66 -7.80 11.59
CA SER A 107 -7.67 -8.85 11.82
C SER A 107 -6.98 -9.30 10.52
N HIS A 108 -7.71 -9.34 9.41
CA HIS A 108 -7.13 -9.67 8.10
C HIS A 108 -6.26 -8.54 7.56
N ILE A 109 -6.67 -7.28 7.73
CA ILE A 109 -5.80 -6.13 7.40
C ILE A 109 -4.52 -6.21 8.24
N ARG A 110 -4.59 -6.55 9.53
CA ARG A 110 -3.39 -6.71 10.38
C ARG A 110 -2.42 -7.77 9.84
N ALA A 111 -2.91 -8.78 9.15
CA ALA A 111 -2.10 -9.87 8.60
C ALA A 111 -1.37 -9.53 7.28
N VAL A 112 -1.62 -8.36 6.67
CA VAL A 112 -0.94 -7.94 5.41
C VAL A 112 0.28 -7.05 5.66
N ASP A 113 1.25 -7.04 4.75
CA ASP A 113 2.45 -6.18 4.83
C ASP A 113 2.22 -4.80 4.19
N VAL A 114 1.34 -4.74 3.19
CA VAL A 114 1.00 -3.53 2.44
C VAL A 114 -0.49 -3.52 2.11
N ILE A 115 -1.09 -2.33 2.12
CA ILE A 115 -2.48 -2.10 1.73
C ILE A 115 -2.50 -1.44 0.35
N VAL A 116 -3.27 -2.00 -0.57
CA VAL A 116 -3.61 -1.38 -1.85
C VAL A 116 -5.05 -0.89 -1.76
N LEU A 117 -5.21 0.43 -1.69
CA LEU A 117 -6.49 1.11 -1.66
C LEU A 117 -7.01 1.30 -3.08
N VAL A 118 -7.98 0.48 -3.48
CA VAL A 118 -8.66 0.57 -4.77
C VAL A 118 -9.71 1.68 -4.69
N VAL A 119 -9.57 2.67 -5.56
CA VAL A 119 -10.46 3.83 -5.65
C VAL A 119 -11.13 3.84 -7.01
N ARG A 120 -12.46 3.97 -7.04
CA ARG A 120 -13.21 4.09 -8.29
C ARG A 120 -12.99 5.47 -8.92
N THR A 121 -12.56 5.50 -10.18
CA THR A 121 -12.54 6.74 -10.99
C THR A 121 -13.38 6.63 -12.26
N PHE A 122 -13.96 5.47 -12.56
CA PHE A 122 -14.88 5.27 -13.67
C PHE A 122 -16.32 5.66 -13.33
N THR A 123 -17.03 6.14 -14.35
CA THR A 123 -18.48 6.36 -14.31
C THR A 123 -19.16 5.31 -15.20
N ASP A 124 -19.96 4.45 -14.59
CA ASP A 124 -20.72 3.41 -15.28
C ASP A 124 -22.09 3.32 -14.60
N GLU A 125 -23.16 3.48 -15.38
CA GLU A 125 -24.55 3.42 -14.90
C GLU A 125 -24.95 2.00 -14.47
N SER A 126 -24.27 0.96 -14.97
CA SER A 126 -24.51 -0.43 -14.59
C SER A 126 -23.92 -0.81 -13.24
N VAL A 127 -22.99 0.01 -12.71
CA VAL A 127 -22.31 -0.23 -11.44
C VAL A 127 -22.65 0.90 -10.47
N GLU A 128 -23.51 0.61 -9.49
CA GLU A 128 -23.90 1.58 -8.48
C GLU A 128 -22.73 1.93 -7.54
N SER A 129 -22.49 3.24 -7.37
CA SER A 129 -21.52 3.75 -6.40
C SER A 129 -22.07 3.62 -4.99
N GLN A 130 -21.27 3.04 -4.09
CA GLN A 130 -21.64 2.88 -2.68
C GLN A 130 -21.15 4.05 -1.80
N LEU A 131 -20.63 5.12 -2.42
CA LEU A 131 -20.12 6.28 -1.69
C LEU A 131 -21.21 6.98 -0.88
N ASN A 132 -22.38 7.22 -1.47
CA ASN A 132 -23.49 7.90 -0.79
C ASN A 132 -24.00 7.07 0.39
N VAL A 133 -24.18 5.77 0.18
CA VAL A 133 -24.58 4.82 1.23
C VAL A 133 -23.58 4.85 2.38
N PHE A 134 -22.28 4.82 2.08
CA PHE A 134 -21.24 4.89 3.09
C PHE A 134 -21.25 6.22 3.87
N VAL A 135 -21.49 7.34 3.18
CA VAL A 135 -21.61 8.67 3.82
C VAL A 135 -22.83 8.71 4.75
N ASP A 136 -23.96 8.14 4.32
CA ASP A 136 -25.19 8.07 5.11
C ASP A 136 -25.04 7.16 6.34
N GLU A 137 -24.29 6.07 6.22
CA GLU A 137 -23.96 5.16 7.33
C GLU A 137 -22.93 5.76 8.31
N HIS A 138 -22.08 6.67 7.83
CA HIS A 138 -20.99 7.29 8.61
C HIS A 138 -20.96 8.82 8.51
N PRO A 139 -22.03 9.50 8.95
CA PRO A 139 -22.12 10.96 8.87
C PRO A 139 -21.02 11.65 9.68
N GLU A 140 -20.53 11.01 10.76
CA GLU A 140 -19.45 11.53 11.58
C GLU A 140 -18.11 11.63 10.81
N LEU A 141 -17.79 10.65 9.97
CA LEU A 141 -16.57 10.67 9.16
C LEU A 141 -16.63 11.79 8.11
N TYR A 142 -17.79 11.94 7.46
CA TYR A 142 -18.02 13.01 6.50
C TYR A 142 -17.97 14.39 7.16
N SER A 143 -18.54 14.54 8.36
CA SER A 143 -18.49 15.78 9.13
C SER A 143 -17.04 16.20 9.43
N LEU A 144 -16.18 15.25 9.81
CA LEU A 144 -14.78 15.52 10.10
C LEU A 144 -14.01 16.07 8.89
N LEU A 145 -14.38 15.64 7.68
CA LEU A 145 -13.79 16.16 6.43
C LEU A 145 -14.32 17.54 6.07
N THR A 146 -15.63 17.76 6.21
CA THR A 146 -16.29 18.99 5.75
C THR A 146 -16.08 20.19 6.69
N HIS A 147 -16.04 19.97 8.01
CA HIS A 147 -15.80 21.05 8.98
C HIS A 147 -14.45 21.75 8.79
N GLU A 148 -13.44 21.06 8.28
CA GLU A 148 -12.11 21.63 8.04
C GLU A 148 -12.05 22.54 6.81
N LYS A 149 -12.78 22.19 5.74
CA LYS A 149 -12.87 23.07 4.57
C LYS A 149 -13.67 24.32 4.91
N ALA A 150 -14.76 24.19 5.67
CA ALA A 150 -15.48 25.34 6.20
C ALA A 150 -14.56 26.26 7.01
N LEU A 151 -13.74 25.70 7.91
CA LEU A 151 -12.74 26.49 8.67
C LEU A 151 -11.68 27.12 7.75
N LYS A 152 -11.15 26.40 6.76
CA LYS A 152 -10.15 26.93 5.79
C LYS A 152 -10.71 27.98 4.83
N ASP A 153 -11.97 27.84 4.43
CA ASP A 153 -12.67 28.78 3.56
C ASP A 153 -13.03 30.05 4.36
N ILE A 154 -13.45 29.90 5.63
CA ILE A 154 -13.60 31.01 6.58
C ILE A 154 -12.24 31.72 6.77
N ASP A 155 -11.15 30.99 7.01
CA ASP A 155 -9.80 31.57 7.16
C ASP A 155 -9.33 32.33 5.89
N ARG A 156 -9.66 31.80 4.70
CA ARG A 156 -9.40 32.49 3.42
C ARG A 156 -10.24 33.76 3.30
N GLU A 157 -11.53 33.67 3.59
CA GLU A 157 -12.43 34.82 3.52
C GLU A 157 -12.04 35.92 4.53
N PHE A 158 -11.57 35.54 5.71
CA PHE A 158 -10.97 36.46 6.69
C PHE A 158 -9.66 37.08 6.19
N LYS A 159 -8.79 36.31 5.53
CA LYS A 159 -7.53 36.83 4.93
C LYS A 159 -7.78 37.75 3.74
N ASP A 160 -8.76 37.44 2.91
CA ASP A 160 -9.13 38.26 1.76
C ASP A 160 -9.75 39.58 2.22
N LYS A 161 -10.69 39.54 3.18
CA LYS A 161 -11.28 40.75 3.79
C LYS A 161 -10.25 41.61 4.54
N THR A 162 -9.30 41.00 5.24
CA THR A 162 -8.21 41.75 5.90
C THR A 162 -7.25 42.36 4.87
N SER A 163 -6.99 41.68 3.75
CA SER A 163 -6.18 42.23 2.66
C SER A 163 -6.88 43.35 1.89
N GLU A 164 -8.20 43.30 1.74
CA GLU A 164 -9.01 44.37 1.16
C GLU A 164 -9.07 45.60 2.08
N LEU A 165 -9.23 45.39 3.39
CA LEU A 165 -9.18 46.45 4.40
C LEU A 165 -7.80 47.15 4.43
N LEU A 166 -6.71 46.40 4.28
CA LEU A 166 -5.36 46.93 4.17
C LEU A 166 -5.12 47.71 2.86
N LYS A 167 -5.74 47.29 1.75
CA LYS A 167 -5.72 48.03 0.48
C LYS A 167 -6.55 49.32 0.53
N CYS A 168 -7.62 49.34 1.33
CA CYS A 168 -8.43 50.55 1.54
C CYS A 168 -7.75 51.58 2.46
N SER A 169 -6.78 51.18 3.30
CA SER A 169 -6.03 52.13 4.15
C SER A 169 -4.90 52.88 3.45
N ASP A 170 -4.48 52.46 2.25
CA ASP A 170 -3.38 53.07 1.49
C ASP A 170 -3.81 54.15 0.49
N VAL A 171 -5.11 54.50 0.45
CA VAL A 171 -5.61 55.63 -0.36
C VAL A 171 -6.08 56.77 0.55
N GLY A 172 -5.13 57.66 0.89
CA GLY A 172 -5.43 59.07 1.19
C GLY A 172 -5.48 59.48 2.66
N LEU A 173 -4.30 59.71 3.26
CA LEU A 173 -4.16 60.61 4.41
C LEU A 173 -4.09 62.06 3.92
N VAL A 174 -5.22 62.78 3.92
CA VAL A 174 -5.24 64.25 4.12
C VAL A 174 -6.49 64.62 4.92
N GLY A 175 -6.30 65.14 6.14
CA GLY A 175 -7.30 66.01 6.78
C GLY A 175 -7.76 65.62 8.20
N ARG A 176 -7.13 66.26 9.19
CA ARG A 176 -7.51 66.44 10.62
C ARG A 176 -8.99 66.21 10.99
N GLN A 177 -9.21 65.44 12.07
CA GLN A 177 -9.79 65.87 13.37
C GLN A 177 -10.00 64.66 14.30
N THR A 178 -9.55 64.75 15.56
CA THR A 178 -10.04 63.93 16.68
C THR A 178 -11.33 64.59 17.22
N PRO A 179 -12.35 63.87 17.71
CA PRO A 179 -12.23 63.25 19.03
C PRO A 179 -13.03 61.94 19.27
N SER A 180 -12.48 61.10 20.17
CA SER A 180 -13.15 60.30 21.22
C SER A 180 -14.36 59.41 20.91
N THR A 181 -14.36 58.24 21.57
CA THR A 181 -15.45 57.25 21.78
C THR A 181 -15.72 56.24 20.67
N LEU A 182 -14.97 55.15 20.68
CA LEU A 182 -15.45 53.83 20.25
C LEU A 182 -15.40 52.92 21.49
N ASN A 183 -16.55 52.81 22.17
CA ASN A 183 -16.73 51.90 23.29
C ASN A 183 -16.77 50.45 22.77
N ASN A 184 -16.02 49.58 23.45
CA ASN A 184 -15.99 48.12 23.30
C ASN A 184 -17.30 47.43 23.71
N LEU A 185 -18.47 47.92 23.29
CA LEU A 185 -19.77 47.39 23.70
C LEU A 185 -20.66 46.85 22.56
N ASP A 186 -20.31 47.07 21.30
CA ASP A 186 -21.10 46.52 20.17
C ASP A 186 -20.71 45.06 19.81
N VAL A 187 -19.67 44.50 20.44
CA VAL A 187 -19.23 43.11 20.21
C VAL A 187 -19.91 42.11 21.16
N LEU A 188 -20.53 42.56 22.25
CA LEU A 188 -21.08 41.65 23.29
C LEU A 188 -22.60 41.52 23.28
N PHE A 189 -23.35 42.38 22.59
CA PHE A 189 -24.82 42.39 22.62
C PHE A 189 -25.52 41.45 21.63
N PHE A 190 -24.78 40.73 20.79
CA PHE A 190 -25.34 39.70 19.89
C PHE A 190 -25.31 38.27 20.47
N SER A 191 -24.91 38.12 21.74
CA SER A 191 -24.64 36.81 22.36
C SER A 191 -25.79 36.18 23.16
N GLU A 192 -26.86 36.89 23.51
CA GLU A 192 -27.87 36.33 24.41
C GLU A 192 -29.30 36.76 24.07
N ARG A 193 -29.94 36.08 23.11
CA ARG A 193 -31.42 35.88 22.99
C ARG A 193 -31.74 35.25 21.64
N SER A 194 -31.65 33.92 21.55
CA SER A 194 -32.35 33.08 20.55
C SER A 194 -31.88 31.63 20.63
N SER A 195 -31.83 31.06 21.84
CA SER A 195 -31.26 29.73 22.10
C SER A 195 -32.24 28.55 22.04
N SER A 196 -33.53 28.78 21.74
CA SER A 196 -34.53 27.70 21.70
C SER A 196 -35.22 27.54 20.35
N LEU A 197 -35.56 28.64 19.66
CA LEU A 197 -36.23 28.62 18.34
C LEU A 197 -35.27 28.45 17.14
N LYS A 198 -33.95 28.51 17.37
CA LYS A 198 -32.91 28.34 16.34
C LYS A 198 -32.35 26.92 16.23
N ARG A 199 -32.81 25.96 17.04
CA ARG A 199 -32.35 24.56 16.93
C ARG A 199 -33.24 23.75 16.00
N GLU A 200 -34.56 23.78 16.18
CA GLU A 200 -35.50 23.05 15.32
C GLU A 200 -35.52 23.57 13.88
N LYS A 201 -35.55 24.90 13.66
CA LYS A 201 -35.44 25.47 12.31
C LYS A 201 -34.08 25.26 11.65
N LYS A 202 -33.02 25.10 12.45
CA LYS A 202 -31.67 24.86 11.90
C LYS A 202 -31.52 23.39 11.53
N GLU A 203 -32.13 22.46 12.26
CA GLU A 203 -32.21 21.04 11.90
C GLU A 203 -33.11 20.82 10.67
N GLU A 204 -34.25 21.54 10.54
CA GLU A 204 -35.09 21.52 9.33
C GLU A 204 -34.37 22.10 8.10
N ILE A 205 -33.74 23.28 8.23
CA ILE A 205 -32.99 23.91 7.12
C ILE A 205 -31.77 23.06 6.73
N ILE A 206 -31.08 22.45 7.70
CA ILE A 206 -29.99 21.50 7.43
C ILE A 206 -30.54 20.27 6.70
N SER A 207 -31.71 19.74 7.07
CA SER A 207 -32.32 18.59 6.39
C SER A 207 -32.81 18.92 4.97
N GLU A 208 -33.35 20.12 4.74
CA GLU A 208 -33.77 20.59 3.41
C GLU A 208 -32.59 20.95 2.49
N GLU A 209 -31.52 21.55 3.01
CA GLU A 209 -30.28 21.81 2.27
C GLU A 209 -29.53 20.50 1.98
N ILE A 210 -29.49 19.54 2.90
CA ILE A 210 -28.93 18.20 2.66
C ILE A 210 -29.73 17.47 1.58
N ASN A 211 -31.05 17.62 1.53
CA ASN A 211 -31.89 16.98 0.51
C ASN A 211 -31.75 17.62 -0.89
N ASN A 212 -31.49 18.94 -0.97
CA ASN A 212 -31.35 19.67 -2.24
C ASN A 212 -29.90 19.76 -2.76
N SER A 213 -28.89 19.43 -1.95
CA SER A 213 -27.46 19.39 -2.32
C SER A 213 -26.91 17.98 -2.59
N ARG A 214 -27.79 16.99 -2.81
CA ARG A 214 -27.44 15.56 -2.98
C ARG A 214 -26.56 15.22 -4.20
N THR A 215 -26.26 16.18 -5.08
CA THR A 215 -25.44 15.97 -6.29
C THR A 215 -24.21 16.87 -6.37
N SER A 216 -23.94 17.71 -5.37
CA SER A 216 -22.78 18.61 -5.38
C SER A 216 -21.89 18.36 -4.16
N TYR A 217 -21.20 17.23 -4.14
CA TYR A 217 -20.04 17.09 -3.28
C TYR A 217 -19.03 18.20 -3.59
N ASN A 218 -18.59 18.92 -2.56
CA ASN A 218 -17.54 19.95 -2.68
C ASN A 218 -16.13 19.38 -2.95
N PHE A 219 -16.01 18.05 -3.08
CA PHE A 219 -14.83 17.27 -3.41
C PHE A 219 -15.16 16.34 -4.59
N SER A 220 -14.18 16.04 -5.43
CA SER A 220 -14.35 14.98 -6.43
C SER A 220 -14.64 13.64 -5.71
N GLU A 221 -15.64 12.90 -6.17
CA GLU A 221 -16.05 11.61 -5.56
C GLU A 221 -14.88 10.65 -5.25
N PRO A 222 -13.88 10.45 -6.13
CA PRO A 222 -12.77 9.52 -5.85
C PRO A 222 -11.90 9.95 -4.67
N ILE A 223 -11.69 11.26 -4.52
CA ILE A 223 -10.92 11.82 -3.40
C ILE A 223 -11.69 11.64 -2.09
N LEU A 224 -13.00 11.90 -2.12
CA LEU A 224 -13.86 11.72 -0.96
C LEU A 224 -13.87 10.26 -0.51
N GLU A 225 -14.05 9.32 -1.45
CA GLU A 225 -13.97 7.88 -1.21
C GLU A 225 -12.65 7.49 -0.53
N LEU A 226 -11.52 7.93 -1.09
CA LEU A 226 -10.19 7.65 -0.54
C LEU A 226 -10.05 8.19 0.90
N GLN A 227 -10.48 9.43 1.13
CA GLN A 227 -10.38 10.08 2.44
C GLN A 227 -11.22 9.37 3.50
N LEU A 228 -12.43 8.95 3.16
CA LEU A 228 -13.34 8.23 4.07
C LEU A 228 -12.77 6.86 4.47
N VAL A 229 -12.24 6.12 3.49
CA VAL A 229 -11.57 4.83 3.73
C VAL A 229 -10.37 5.01 4.67
N LEU A 230 -9.50 5.99 4.40
CA LEU A 230 -8.34 6.28 5.25
C LEU A 230 -8.73 6.67 6.68
N LEU A 231 -9.75 7.54 6.80
CA LEU A 231 -10.29 7.95 8.10
C LEU A 231 -10.83 6.78 8.90
N THR A 232 -11.46 5.81 8.25
CA THR A 232 -11.99 4.61 8.91
C THR A 232 -10.88 3.80 9.56
N LEU A 233 -9.75 3.60 8.84
CA LEU A 233 -8.57 2.92 9.38
C LEU A 233 -7.97 3.70 10.57
N ILE A 234 -7.89 5.03 10.44
CA ILE A 234 -7.28 5.91 11.44
C ILE A 234 -8.15 6.01 12.70
N LYS A 235 -9.48 6.10 12.57
CA LYS A 235 -10.43 6.10 13.70
C LYS A 235 -10.25 4.83 14.53
N SER A 236 -10.15 3.67 13.87
CA SER A 236 -9.89 2.39 14.55
C SER A 236 -8.56 2.40 15.32
N ASP A 237 -7.50 2.94 14.71
CA ASP A 237 -6.20 3.06 15.39
C ASP A 237 -6.24 4.05 16.55
N LEU A 238 -6.94 5.18 16.43
CA LEU A 238 -7.10 6.17 17.49
C LEU A 238 -7.80 5.57 18.72
N GLU A 239 -8.80 4.71 18.52
CA GLU A 239 -9.45 3.99 19.61
C GLU A 239 -8.49 3.02 20.31
N ILE A 240 -7.70 2.27 19.54
CA ILE A 240 -6.69 1.34 20.07
C ILE A 240 -5.63 2.12 20.85
N ILE A 241 -5.09 3.19 20.28
CA ILE A 241 -4.09 4.04 20.93
C ILE A 241 -4.66 4.64 22.22
N SER A 242 -5.90 5.12 22.21
CA SER A 242 -6.57 5.67 23.40
C SER A 242 -6.73 4.62 24.51
N LYS A 243 -7.15 3.41 24.16
CA LYS A 243 -7.24 2.27 25.10
C LYS A 243 -5.85 1.91 25.66
N LEU A 244 -4.82 1.84 24.82
CA LEU A 244 -3.44 1.54 25.23
C LEU A 244 -2.86 2.61 26.14
N LEU A 245 -3.04 3.90 25.81
CA LEU A 245 -2.60 5.02 26.64
C LEU A 245 -3.24 4.97 28.03
N SER A 246 -4.54 4.69 28.13
CA SER A 246 -5.22 4.57 29.43
C SER A 246 -4.65 3.45 30.31
N LYS A 247 -4.16 2.36 29.69
CA LYS A 247 -3.52 1.23 30.37
C LYS A 247 -2.08 1.56 30.75
N TYR A 248 -1.29 2.12 29.84
CA TYR A 248 0.12 2.43 30.05
C TYR A 248 0.32 3.55 31.08
N VAL A 249 -0.60 4.51 31.17
CA VAL A 249 -0.56 5.55 32.22
C VAL A 249 -0.63 4.96 33.63
N LYS A 250 -1.26 3.79 33.82
CA LYS A 250 -1.32 3.08 35.10
C LYS A 250 -0.02 2.36 35.45
N ASP A 251 0.76 1.92 34.45
CA ASP A 251 2.05 1.26 34.62
C ASP A 251 3.18 2.00 33.89
N ARG A 252 3.49 3.20 34.38
CA ARG A 252 4.49 4.08 33.76
C ARG A 252 5.91 3.53 33.78
N LYS A 253 6.23 2.63 34.73
CA LYS A 253 7.58 2.08 34.87
C LYS A 253 7.89 1.14 33.72
N THR A 254 6.95 0.28 33.35
CA THR A 254 7.10 -0.67 32.26
C THR A 254 7.00 0.00 30.89
N PHE A 255 6.04 0.92 30.72
CA PHE A 255 5.69 1.51 29.40
C PHE A 255 6.21 2.95 29.19
N SER A 256 7.36 3.28 29.77
CA SER A 256 7.91 4.64 29.73
C SER A 256 8.24 5.12 28.32
N LYS A 257 8.66 4.21 27.43
CA LYS A 257 9.00 4.53 26.03
C LYS A 257 7.75 4.84 25.22
N GLU A 258 6.70 4.04 25.40
CA GLU A 258 5.42 4.12 24.72
C GLU A 258 4.69 5.42 25.05
N LEU A 259 4.69 5.79 26.33
CA LEU A 259 4.09 7.03 26.81
C LEU A 259 4.78 8.29 26.27
N SER A 260 6.02 8.19 25.79
CA SER A 260 6.72 9.32 25.19
C SER A 260 6.39 9.53 23.71
N ILE A 261 5.91 8.48 23.02
CA ILE A 261 5.73 8.45 21.57
C ILE A 261 4.25 8.45 21.18
N LEU A 262 3.45 7.55 21.77
CA LEU A 262 2.05 7.36 21.40
C LEU A 262 1.19 8.62 21.53
N PRO A 263 1.36 9.51 22.54
CA PRO A 263 0.61 10.76 22.59
C PRO A 263 0.89 11.67 21.39
N LYS A 264 2.15 11.75 20.95
CA LYS A 264 2.55 12.58 19.79
C LYS A 264 1.95 12.04 18.49
N ILE A 265 1.99 10.71 18.31
CA ILE A 265 1.37 10.06 17.16
C ILE A 265 -0.14 10.31 17.17
N ARG A 266 -0.79 10.18 18.32
CA ARG A 266 -2.22 10.43 18.47
C ARG A 266 -2.60 11.86 18.08
N GLU A 267 -1.88 12.85 18.60
CA GLU A 267 -2.12 14.27 18.30
C GLU A 267 -1.95 14.56 16.80
N GLU A 268 -0.87 14.07 16.18
CA GLU A 268 -0.63 14.27 14.74
C GLU A 268 -1.67 13.53 13.87
N LEU A 269 -2.19 12.38 14.30
CA LEU A 269 -3.28 11.66 13.64
C LEU A 269 -4.61 12.42 13.73
N GLU A 270 -4.96 12.96 14.90
CA GLU A 270 -6.17 13.75 15.10
C GLU A 270 -6.13 15.05 14.26
N GLU A 271 -4.96 15.69 14.14
CA GLU A 271 -4.77 16.90 13.34
C GLU A 271 -4.80 16.62 11.83
N ARG A 272 -4.07 15.61 11.35
CA ARG A 272 -3.89 15.34 9.92
C ARG A 272 -4.95 14.41 9.31
N LYS A 273 -5.77 13.77 10.15
CA LYS A 273 -6.98 13.02 9.80
C LYS A 273 -6.82 11.85 8.85
N PHE A 274 -6.59 12.10 7.57
CA PHE A 274 -6.48 11.08 6.51
C PHE A 274 -5.04 10.67 6.20
N ILE A 275 -4.05 11.27 6.89
CA ILE A 275 -2.64 10.86 6.75
C ILE A 275 -2.35 9.69 7.70
N PRO A 276 -1.97 8.51 7.19
CA PRO A 276 -1.72 7.32 8.01
C PRO A 276 -0.42 7.45 8.82
N ILE A 277 -0.29 6.67 9.90
CA ILE A 277 0.91 6.66 10.77
C ILE A 277 2.20 6.49 9.97
N SER A 278 2.19 5.63 8.93
CA SER A 278 3.34 5.35 8.07
C SER A 278 3.92 6.59 7.36
N MET A 279 3.15 7.69 7.29
CA MET A 279 3.52 8.94 6.64
C MET A 279 3.71 10.11 7.62
N LEU A 280 3.50 9.89 8.91
CA LEU A 280 3.62 10.94 9.92
C LEU A 280 5.08 11.30 10.22
N SER A 281 5.30 12.58 10.50
CA SER A 281 6.63 13.08 10.84
C SER A 281 7.11 12.55 12.20
N SER A 282 6.21 12.44 13.17
CA SER A 282 6.46 11.82 14.47
C SER A 282 6.85 10.35 14.40
N PHE A 283 6.43 9.63 13.35
CA PHE A 283 6.76 8.22 13.14
C PHE A 283 8.04 8.03 12.32
N LEU A 284 8.20 8.79 11.24
CA LEU A 284 9.35 8.67 10.33
C LEU A 284 10.68 9.05 11.01
N SER A 285 10.64 9.99 11.94
CA SER A 285 11.81 10.47 12.70
C SER A 285 12.29 9.49 13.78
N LEU A 286 11.54 8.43 14.08
CA LEU A 286 11.89 7.48 15.12
C LEU A 286 13.06 6.55 14.70
N PRO A 287 13.89 6.10 15.66
CA PRO A 287 14.82 5.00 15.45
C PRO A 287 14.12 3.70 15.03
N GLU A 288 14.80 2.84 14.27
CA GLU A 288 14.23 1.57 13.77
C GLU A 288 13.72 0.65 14.89
N GLU A 289 14.38 0.59 16.04
CA GLU A 289 13.92 -0.19 17.21
C GLU A 289 12.54 0.28 17.72
N GLN A 290 12.29 1.60 17.70
CA GLN A 290 11.02 2.17 18.15
C GLN A 290 9.92 1.98 17.10
N LYS A 291 10.27 2.04 15.81
CA LYS A 291 9.35 1.71 14.72
C LYS A 291 8.90 0.26 14.79
N ASP A 292 9.84 -0.68 14.98
CA ASP A 292 9.56 -2.10 15.10
C ASP A 292 8.62 -2.37 16.29
N PHE A 293 8.84 -1.70 17.41
CA PHE A 293 7.94 -1.75 18.56
C PHE A 293 6.52 -1.27 18.22
N ILE A 294 6.35 -0.13 17.54
CA ILE A 294 5.03 0.39 17.17
C ILE A 294 4.34 -0.53 16.17
N CYS A 295 5.08 -1.09 15.21
CA CYS A 295 4.57 -2.07 14.26
C CYS A 295 4.02 -3.33 14.97
N LYS A 296 4.62 -3.74 16.10
CA LYS A 296 4.13 -4.87 16.92
C LYS A 296 2.83 -4.58 17.65
N LEU A 297 2.38 -3.33 17.77
CA LEU A 297 1.08 -2.98 18.36
C LEU A 297 -0.11 -3.37 17.46
N GLY A 298 0.13 -3.73 16.20
CA GLY A 298 -0.92 -4.18 15.29
C GLY A 298 -1.85 -3.05 14.82
N LEU A 299 -1.35 -1.81 14.81
CA LEU A 299 -2.04 -0.66 14.22
C LEU A 299 -2.12 -0.83 12.70
N LEU A 300 -3.20 -0.34 12.09
CA LEU A 300 -3.52 -0.56 10.68
C LEU A 300 -2.76 0.44 9.80
N SER A 301 -2.79 1.71 10.18
CA SER A 301 -2.21 2.84 9.45
C SER A 301 -0.68 2.94 9.58
N THR A 302 -0.03 2.05 10.34
CA THR A 302 1.44 1.87 10.27
C THR A 302 1.88 1.14 9.01
N LYS A 303 0.95 0.43 8.35
CA LYS A 303 1.24 -0.26 7.09
C LYS A 303 1.44 0.76 5.98
N LYS A 304 2.25 0.36 5.00
CA LYS A 304 2.44 1.16 3.79
C LYS A 304 1.19 1.08 2.93
N ILE A 305 0.82 2.19 2.32
CA ILE A 305 -0.39 2.32 1.51
C ILE A 305 -0.02 2.66 0.07
N VAL A 306 -0.64 1.96 -0.87
CA VAL A 306 -0.62 2.25 -2.30
C VAL A 306 -2.03 2.57 -2.74
N VAL A 307 -2.24 3.72 -3.37
CA VAL A 307 -3.53 4.12 -3.94
C VAL A 307 -3.59 3.63 -5.37
N LEU A 308 -4.62 2.87 -5.72
CA LEU A 308 -4.86 2.31 -7.04
C LEU A 308 -6.14 2.91 -7.62
N GLY A 309 -6.00 3.84 -8.57
CA GLY A 309 -7.14 4.40 -9.30
C GLY A 309 -7.62 3.46 -10.39
N ASN A 310 -8.80 2.88 -10.23
CA ASN A 310 -9.46 2.07 -11.25
C ASN A 310 -10.28 2.97 -12.19
N TYR A 311 -9.78 3.18 -13.41
CA TYR A 311 -10.39 4.07 -14.40
C TYR A 311 -11.00 3.31 -15.58
N GLY A 312 -12.06 3.89 -16.15
CA GLY A 312 -12.74 3.34 -17.32
C GLY A 312 -12.29 4.01 -18.61
N SER A 313 -12.90 3.59 -19.72
CA SER A 313 -12.53 4.03 -21.07
C SER A 313 -13.16 5.37 -21.50
N SER A 314 -13.59 6.21 -20.54
CA SER A 314 -14.25 7.49 -20.81
C SER A 314 -13.36 8.70 -20.47
N LYS A 315 -13.57 9.83 -21.17
CA LYS A 315 -12.83 11.09 -20.90
C LYS A 315 -13.03 11.61 -19.47
N SER A 316 -14.25 11.46 -18.94
CA SER A 316 -14.58 11.80 -17.55
C SER A 316 -13.75 10.98 -16.57
N SER A 317 -13.58 9.68 -16.83
CA SER A 317 -12.77 8.79 -15.99
C SER A 317 -11.31 9.23 -15.93
N ILE A 318 -10.75 9.68 -17.05
CA ILE A 318 -9.37 10.19 -17.12
C ILE A 318 -9.22 11.50 -16.33
N SER A 319 -10.23 12.39 -16.38
CA SER A 319 -10.23 13.62 -15.57
C SER A 319 -10.28 13.31 -14.07
N LYS A 320 -11.16 12.41 -13.65
CA LYS A 320 -11.24 11.94 -12.26
C LYS A 320 -9.93 11.28 -11.80
N LEU A 321 -9.29 10.51 -12.68
CA LEU A 321 -7.99 9.90 -12.41
C LEU A 321 -6.87 10.94 -12.25
N SER A 322 -6.83 11.98 -13.08
CA SER A 322 -5.81 13.03 -12.98
C SER A 322 -5.99 13.87 -11.72
N GLU A 323 -7.22 14.16 -11.31
CA GLU A 323 -7.53 14.78 -10.01
C GLU A 323 -7.02 13.94 -8.84
N LEU A 324 -7.28 12.63 -8.86
CA LEU A 324 -6.80 11.69 -7.85
C LEU A 324 -5.26 11.61 -7.85
N ALA A 325 -4.62 11.60 -9.01
CA ALA A 325 -3.16 11.60 -9.15
C ALA A 325 -2.55 12.88 -8.56
N ASN A 326 -3.10 14.05 -8.88
CA ASN A 326 -2.64 15.32 -8.33
C ASN A 326 -2.80 15.39 -6.80
N TRP A 327 -3.91 14.86 -6.28
CA TRP A 327 -4.15 14.81 -4.85
C TRP A 327 -3.16 13.88 -4.14
N THR A 328 -2.93 12.69 -4.69
CA THR A 328 -1.97 11.73 -4.12
C THR A 328 -0.55 12.25 -4.18
N GLU A 329 -0.15 12.94 -5.26
CA GLU A 329 1.16 13.59 -5.37
C GLU A 329 1.32 14.70 -4.31
N LYS A 330 0.32 15.55 -4.13
CA LYS A 330 0.32 16.63 -3.12
C LYS A 330 0.62 16.11 -1.71
N TYR A 331 0.05 14.97 -1.34
CA TYR A 331 0.25 14.35 -0.02
C TYR A 331 1.33 13.25 -0.02
N LYS A 332 2.02 13.02 -1.14
CA LYS A 332 3.09 12.03 -1.33
C LYS A 332 2.67 10.57 -1.08
N PHE A 333 1.43 10.23 -1.45
CA PHE A 333 0.99 8.84 -1.50
C PHE A 333 1.60 8.12 -2.70
N ASN A 334 1.88 6.83 -2.55
CA ASN A 334 2.26 5.99 -3.68
C ASN A 334 1.01 5.74 -4.52
N PHE A 335 1.06 6.06 -5.80
CA PHE A 335 -0.10 6.00 -6.70
C PHE A 335 0.18 5.14 -7.91
N CYS A 336 -0.81 4.35 -8.31
CA CYS A 336 -0.85 3.62 -9.55
C CYS A 336 -2.26 3.72 -10.15
N SER A 337 -2.36 3.57 -11.47
CA SER A 337 -3.63 3.52 -12.19
C SER A 337 -3.79 2.20 -12.90
N ILE A 338 -5.01 1.71 -13.01
CA ILE A 338 -5.35 0.52 -13.79
C ILE A 338 -6.71 0.70 -14.47
N ASN A 339 -6.83 0.20 -15.69
CA ASN A 339 -8.12 0.04 -16.37
C ASN A 339 -8.39 -1.46 -16.48
N LEU A 340 -9.30 -1.96 -15.64
CA LEU A 340 -9.56 -3.39 -15.53
C LEU A 340 -10.21 -3.96 -16.78
N GLU A 341 -11.21 -3.27 -17.33
CA GLU A 341 -11.90 -3.69 -18.55
C GLU A 341 -10.88 -3.87 -19.68
N ALA A 342 -9.99 -2.89 -19.85
CA ALA A 342 -9.00 -2.93 -20.90
C ALA A 342 -7.92 -4.02 -20.65
N GLU A 343 -7.51 -4.24 -19.40
CA GLU A 343 -6.58 -5.31 -19.02
C GLU A 343 -7.15 -6.72 -19.21
N GLU A 344 -8.45 -6.89 -18.95
CA GLU A 344 -9.16 -8.15 -19.20
C GLU A 344 -9.18 -8.46 -20.70
N ILE A 345 -9.57 -7.48 -21.54
CA ILE A 345 -9.54 -7.65 -23.00
C ILE A 345 -8.11 -7.91 -23.49
N TYR A 346 -7.12 -7.18 -22.96
CA TYR A 346 -5.71 -7.39 -23.27
C TYR A 346 -5.23 -8.80 -22.92
N SER A 347 -5.74 -9.38 -21.83
CA SER A 347 -5.40 -10.75 -21.43
C SER A 347 -5.98 -11.82 -22.37
N LEU A 348 -7.09 -11.52 -23.05
CA LEU A 348 -7.74 -12.40 -24.03
C LEU A 348 -7.11 -12.32 -25.43
N ALA A 349 -6.29 -11.29 -25.70
CA ALA A 349 -5.62 -11.14 -26.99
C ALA A 349 -4.65 -12.29 -27.25
N SER A 350 -4.76 -12.89 -28.44
CA SER A 350 -4.08 -14.16 -28.76
C SER A 350 -2.69 -13.95 -29.37
N THR A 351 -2.45 -12.82 -30.03
CA THR A 351 -1.17 -12.54 -30.70
C THR A 351 -0.39 -11.41 -30.02
N GLU A 352 0.94 -11.45 -30.11
CA GLU A 352 1.81 -10.40 -29.54
C GLU A 352 1.70 -9.07 -30.33
N GLU A 353 1.29 -9.13 -31.60
CA GLU A 353 1.07 -7.96 -32.45
C GLU A 353 -0.18 -7.19 -32.01
N GLU A 354 -1.32 -7.87 -31.81
CA GLU A 354 -2.54 -7.28 -31.25
C GLU A 354 -2.29 -6.63 -29.89
N LYS A 355 -1.57 -7.32 -29.00
CA LYS A 355 -1.20 -6.79 -27.68
C LYS A 355 -0.41 -5.51 -27.78
N LYS A 356 0.48 -5.40 -28.77
CA LYS A 356 1.31 -4.22 -28.98
C LYS A 356 0.47 -3.05 -29.46
N GLU A 357 -0.40 -3.25 -30.45
CA GLU A 357 -1.33 -2.23 -30.94
C GLU A 357 -2.30 -1.75 -29.84
N MET A 358 -2.84 -2.68 -29.04
CA MET A 358 -3.72 -2.33 -27.92
C MET A 358 -3.03 -1.42 -26.89
N ARG A 359 -1.74 -1.65 -26.60
CA ARG A 359 -0.95 -0.81 -25.68
C ARG A 359 -0.67 0.59 -26.21
N GLU A 360 -0.75 0.80 -27.51
CA GLU A 360 -0.60 2.12 -28.12
C GLU A 360 -1.84 3.00 -27.91
N SER A 361 -2.98 2.41 -27.53
CA SER A 361 -4.18 3.17 -27.16
C SER A 361 -3.95 4.02 -25.91
N VAL A 362 -4.55 5.22 -25.89
CA VAL A 362 -4.45 6.17 -24.78
C VAL A 362 -4.90 5.54 -23.44
N PHE A 363 -5.83 4.59 -23.50
CA PHE A 363 -6.42 3.96 -22.32
C PHE A 363 -5.57 2.83 -21.72
N LEU A 364 -4.73 2.15 -22.51
CA LEU A 364 -3.87 1.06 -22.02
C LEU A 364 -2.42 1.48 -21.81
N LYS A 365 -1.96 2.59 -22.39
CA LYS A 365 -0.58 3.06 -22.27
C LYS A 365 -0.08 3.16 -20.83
N ASN A 366 -0.96 3.57 -19.91
CA ASN A 366 -0.65 3.75 -18.49
C ASN A 366 -1.24 2.66 -17.58
N SER A 367 -2.04 1.74 -18.13
CA SER A 367 -2.61 0.62 -17.38
C SER A 367 -1.63 -0.55 -17.45
N SER A 368 -1.08 -0.94 -16.30
CA SER A 368 -0.36 -2.20 -16.22
C SER A 368 -0.45 -2.82 -14.84
N VAL A 369 -0.84 -4.08 -14.80
CA VAL A 369 -0.67 -4.93 -13.60
C VAL A 369 0.79 -4.96 -13.15
N ASN A 370 1.74 -4.94 -14.10
CA ASN A 370 3.16 -4.92 -13.76
C ASN A 370 3.55 -3.63 -13.02
N ASN A 371 2.97 -2.49 -13.40
CA ASN A 371 3.21 -1.22 -12.69
C ASN A 371 2.74 -1.29 -11.23
N LEU A 372 1.62 -1.97 -10.96
CA LEU A 372 1.15 -2.21 -9.59
C LEU A 372 2.14 -3.07 -8.82
N LEU A 373 2.60 -4.18 -9.39
CA LEU A 373 3.57 -5.08 -8.76
C LEU A 373 4.91 -4.38 -8.50
N ASP A 374 5.42 -3.60 -9.45
CA ASP A 374 6.65 -2.81 -9.32
C ASP A 374 6.50 -1.72 -8.26
N THR A 375 5.34 -1.08 -8.19
CA THR A 375 5.03 -0.08 -7.16
C THR A 375 5.04 -0.73 -5.79
N ILE A 376 4.41 -1.90 -5.62
CA ILE A 376 4.42 -2.64 -4.35
C ILE A 376 5.85 -3.06 -3.97
N TYR A 377 6.62 -3.58 -4.92
CA TYR A 377 8.03 -3.96 -4.73
C TYR A 377 8.88 -2.79 -4.23
N LYS A 378 8.72 -1.61 -4.84
CA LYS A 378 9.38 -0.36 -4.41
C LYS A 378 8.89 0.10 -3.04
N VAL A 379 7.59 0.10 -2.82
CA VAL A 379 6.97 0.57 -1.57
C VAL A 379 7.45 -0.27 -0.39
N LEU A 380 7.51 -1.60 -0.54
CA LEU A 380 8.02 -2.49 0.50
C LEU A 380 9.54 -2.41 0.69
N ASN A 381 10.26 -1.64 -0.14
CA ASN A 381 11.72 -1.56 -0.21
C ASN A 381 12.35 -2.95 -0.38
N LEU A 382 11.82 -3.73 -1.32
CA LEU A 382 12.31 -5.08 -1.56
C LEU A 382 13.50 -5.07 -2.53
N ARG A 383 14.37 -6.06 -2.34
CA ARG A 383 15.41 -6.48 -3.25
C ARG A 383 15.28 -7.97 -3.51
N THR A 384 15.94 -8.45 -4.55
CA THR A 384 15.96 -9.86 -4.92
C THR A 384 17.33 -10.47 -4.77
N PHE A 385 17.41 -11.71 -4.29
CA PHE A 385 18.58 -12.56 -4.46
C PHE A 385 18.18 -13.91 -5.07
N TYR A 386 19.15 -14.63 -5.63
CA TYR A 386 18.91 -15.87 -6.36
C TYR A 386 19.55 -17.05 -5.67
N THR A 387 18.94 -18.22 -5.82
CA THR A 387 19.50 -19.50 -5.42
C THR A 387 19.35 -20.48 -6.57
N PHE A 388 20.35 -21.32 -6.82
CA PHE A 388 20.20 -22.42 -7.77
C PHE A 388 20.74 -23.72 -7.20
N LYS A 389 20.17 -24.83 -7.66
CA LYS A 389 20.60 -26.20 -7.36
C LYS A 389 20.44 -27.03 -8.62
N LEU A 390 21.53 -27.58 -9.13
CA LEU A 390 21.50 -28.51 -10.27
C LEU A 390 21.71 -29.94 -9.77
N GLU A 391 21.17 -30.92 -10.48
CA GLU A 391 21.19 -32.34 -10.12
C GLU A 391 21.58 -33.21 -11.31
N ASP A 392 22.52 -34.13 -11.08
CA ASP A 392 23.00 -35.13 -12.05
C ASP A 392 22.11 -36.39 -12.08
N MET A 393 22.32 -37.29 -13.04
CA MET A 393 21.67 -38.62 -13.08
C MET A 393 21.91 -39.44 -11.82
N LYS A 394 23.06 -39.23 -11.15
CA LYS A 394 23.43 -39.91 -9.91
C LYS A 394 22.84 -39.24 -8.65
N GLY A 395 22.02 -38.20 -8.80
CA GLY A 395 21.45 -37.44 -7.68
C GLY A 395 22.45 -36.53 -6.96
N ARG A 396 23.63 -36.30 -7.54
CA ARG A 396 24.62 -35.37 -6.99
C ARG A 396 24.15 -33.94 -7.20
N LYS A 397 24.22 -33.11 -6.15
CA LYS A 397 23.76 -31.72 -6.18
C LYS A 397 24.91 -30.76 -6.43
N TYR A 398 24.75 -29.87 -7.37
CA TYR A 398 25.69 -28.80 -7.70
C TYR A 398 25.09 -27.42 -7.35
N SER A 399 25.92 -26.57 -6.78
CA SER A 399 25.63 -25.21 -6.32
C SER A 399 26.90 -24.37 -6.51
N LEU A 400 26.90 -23.09 -6.11
CA LEU A 400 28.02 -22.16 -6.33
C LEU A 400 29.42 -22.73 -5.99
N SER A 401 29.57 -23.48 -4.90
CA SER A 401 30.84 -23.98 -4.40
C SER A 401 31.45 -25.12 -5.22
N ASN A 402 30.61 -25.93 -5.87
CA ASN A 402 31.01 -27.10 -6.64
C ASN A 402 30.52 -27.03 -8.09
N PHE A 403 30.19 -25.82 -8.55
CA PHE A 403 29.80 -25.55 -9.91
C PHE A 403 31.02 -25.62 -10.83
N SER A 404 30.91 -26.37 -11.92
CA SER A 404 31.93 -26.44 -12.97
C SER A 404 31.24 -26.59 -14.33
N PRO A 405 31.77 -26.01 -15.42
CA PRO A 405 31.22 -26.21 -16.76
C PRO A 405 31.21 -27.66 -17.23
N ASN A 406 32.04 -28.52 -16.65
CA ASN A 406 32.20 -29.92 -17.07
C ASN A 406 31.18 -30.88 -16.41
N ILE A 407 30.23 -30.37 -15.64
CA ILE A 407 29.16 -31.20 -15.05
C ILE A 407 28.09 -31.50 -16.10
N GLU A 408 27.37 -32.60 -15.93
CA GLU A 408 26.26 -33.01 -16.81
C GLU A 408 24.95 -33.03 -15.99
N PRO A 409 24.38 -31.87 -15.65
CA PRO A 409 23.17 -31.82 -14.84
C PRO A 409 21.99 -32.22 -15.71
N VAL A 410 21.12 -33.06 -15.16
CA VAL A 410 19.92 -33.56 -15.83
C VAL A 410 18.68 -32.81 -15.38
N GLY A 411 18.71 -32.22 -14.20
CA GLY A 411 17.65 -31.34 -13.70
C GLY A 411 18.17 -30.29 -12.75
N GLY A 412 17.27 -29.44 -12.26
CA GLY A 412 17.62 -28.45 -11.24
C GLY A 412 16.49 -27.52 -10.88
N GLU A 413 16.78 -26.61 -9.96
CA GLU A 413 15.91 -25.52 -9.58
C GLU A 413 16.70 -24.20 -9.58
N ILE A 414 16.16 -23.17 -10.23
CA ILE A 414 16.56 -21.78 -10.07
C ILE A 414 15.41 -21.02 -9.44
N ARG A 415 15.70 -20.23 -8.42
CA ARG A 415 14.68 -19.50 -7.67
C ARG A 415 15.16 -18.11 -7.29
N ALA A 416 14.24 -17.16 -7.34
CA ALA A 416 14.43 -15.83 -6.81
C ALA A 416 13.69 -15.65 -5.47
N TRP A 417 14.22 -14.80 -4.60
CA TRP A 417 13.70 -14.54 -3.26
C TRP A 417 13.68 -13.03 -2.96
N PHE A 418 12.56 -12.54 -2.43
CA PHE A 418 12.47 -11.18 -1.91
C PHE A 418 13.11 -11.05 -0.53
N PHE A 419 13.78 -9.93 -0.29
CA PHE A 419 14.22 -9.49 1.03
C PHE A 419 14.10 -7.97 1.16
N LYS A 420 13.99 -7.45 2.38
CA LYS A 420 13.98 -5.98 2.59
C LYS A 420 15.38 -5.42 2.39
N ASP A 421 15.48 -4.22 1.83
CA ASP A 421 16.75 -3.52 1.72
C ASP A 421 17.44 -3.40 3.09
N ASN A 422 18.76 -3.55 3.12
CA ASN A 422 19.60 -3.62 4.33
C ASN A 422 19.39 -4.83 5.27
N SER A 423 18.57 -5.82 4.91
CA SER A 423 18.45 -7.05 5.72
C SER A 423 19.78 -7.79 5.80
N SER A 424 20.01 -8.41 6.95
CA SER A 424 21.15 -9.30 7.15
C SER A 424 20.94 -10.62 6.42
N LEU A 425 22.04 -11.28 6.06
CA LEU A 425 22.01 -12.59 5.43
C LEU A 425 21.31 -13.63 6.32
N GLY A 426 21.47 -13.55 7.64
CA GLY A 426 20.74 -14.43 8.57
C GLY A 426 19.23 -14.29 8.44
N GLU A 427 18.71 -13.07 8.34
CA GLU A 427 17.27 -12.81 8.12
C GLU A 427 16.81 -13.28 6.74
N CYS A 428 17.63 -13.15 5.71
CA CYS A 428 17.29 -13.66 4.37
C CYS A 428 17.27 -15.20 4.33
N VAL A 429 18.14 -15.86 5.09
CA VAL A 429 18.19 -17.34 5.18
C VAL A 429 16.97 -17.90 5.91
N SER A 430 16.50 -17.24 6.97
CA SER A 430 15.29 -17.67 7.67
C SER A 430 14.06 -17.67 6.77
N GLN A 431 14.02 -16.79 5.75
CA GLN A 431 12.94 -16.76 4.77
C GLN A 431 12.88 -17.98 3.87
N ILE A 432 14.02 -18.65 3.66
CA ILE A 432 14.15 -19.87 2.85
C ILE A 432 13.67 -21.08 3.63
N HIS A 433 14.16 -21.24 4.86
CA HIS A 433 13.71 -22.27 5.79
C HIS A 433 14.02 -21.82 7.22
N ASN A 434 13.02 -21.87 8.11
CA ASN A 434 13.20 -21.43 9.49
C ASN A 434 14.31 -22.20 10.20
N GLU A 435 14.39 -23.53 10.00
CA GLU A 435 15.42 -24.37 10.63
C GLU A 435 16.83 -24.07 10.11
N LEU A 436 16.98 -23.58 8.86
CA LEU A 436 18.29 -23.26 8.31
C LEU A 436 18.94 -22.06 9.01
N SER A 437 18.14 -21.17 9.62
CA SER A 437 18.66 -20.02 10.36
C SER A 437 19.48 -20.44 11.59
N ASP A 438 19.01 -21.47 12.31
CA ASP A 438 19.64 -21.93 13.55
C ASP A 438 20.98 -22.63 13.25
N PHE A 439 21.03 -23.41 12.17
CA PHE A 439 22.23 -24.10 11.70
C PHE A 439 23.07 -23.31 10.69
N PHE A 440 22.72 -22.04 10.44
CA PHE A 440 23.42 -21.22 9.47
C PHE A 440 24.85 -20.92 9.95
N VAL A 441 25.85 -21.12 9.10
CA VAL A 441 27.26 -20.79 9.41
C VAL A 441 27.73 -19.63 8.55
N SER A 442 27.63 -19.78 7.24
CA SER A 442 28.08 -18.80 6.25
C SER A 442 27.37 -19.03 4.92
N ALA A 443 27.45 -18.09 3.99
CA ALA A 443 27.02 -18.33 2.61
C ALA A 443 28.13 -18.01 1.62
N HIS A 444 28.17 -18.75 0.51
CA HIS A 444 28.89 -18.32 -0.68
C HIS A 444 28.00 -17.37 -1.48
N ILE A 445 28.59 -16.24 -1.88
CA ILE A 445 27.89 -15.17 -2.56
C ILE A 445 28.65 -14.85 -3.84
N ALA A 446 27.93 -14.77 -4.95
CA ALA A 446 28.44 -14.30 -6.23
C ALA A 446 27.50 -13.24 -6.80
N GLU A 447 28.05 -12.20 -7.40
CA GLU A 447 27.24 -11.22 -8.13
C GLU A 447 26.73 -11.85 -9.42
N SER A 448 25.41 -11.84 -9.67
CA SER A 448 24.85 -12.53 -10.83
C SER A 448 25.44 -12.02 -12.14
N LYS A 449 25.63 -10.70 -12.31
CA LYS A 449 26.18 -10.08 -13.52
C LYS A 449 27.56 -10.59 -13.85
N ASN A 450 28.42 -10.69 -12.84
CA ASN A 450 29.77 -11.23 -13.02
C ASN A 450 29.72 -12.73 -13.31
N PHE A 451 28.82 -13.46 -12.65
CA PHE A 451 28.60 -14.88 -12.92
C PHE A 451 28.26 -15.14 -14.40
N VAL A 452 27.26 -14.44 -14.95
CA VAL A 452 26.89 -14.59 -16.37
C VAL A 452 28.02 -14.20 -17.32
N ARG A 453 28.66 -13.03 -17.11
CA ARG A 453 29.75 -12.56 -17.98
C ARG A 453 30.96 -13.49 -17.98
N GLN A 454 31.29 -14.04 -16.82
CA GLN A 454 32.45 -14.91 -16.68
C GLN A 454 32.31 -16.19 -17.52
N PHE A 455 31.16 -16.84 -17.48
CA PHE A 455 30.92 -18.05 -18.25
C PHE A 455 30.68 -17.80 -19.75
N MET A 456 30.49 -16.54 -20.15
CA MET A 456 30.54 -16.14 -21.56
C MET A 456 31.96 -15.82 -22.08
N THR A 457 32.97 -15.69 -21.22
CA THR A 457 34.32 -15.19 -21.58
C THR A 457 35.46 -16.20 -21.30
N ASP A 458 35.15 -17.51 -21.25
CA ASP A 458 36.10 -18.64 -21.15
C ASP A 458 37.03 -18.71 -19.91
N ASN A 459 36.79 -17.93 -18.85
CA ASN A 459 37.56 -18.03 -17.61
C ASN A 459 36.91 -19.00 -16.60
N SER A 460 37.43 -20.22 -16.56
CA SER A 460 36.92 -21.38 -15.79
C SER A 460 37.09 -21.31 -14.26
N ASN A 461 37.79 -20.32 -13.71
CA ASN A 461 38.00 -20.19 -12.27
C ASN A 461 37.06 -19.14 -11.66
N LEU A 462 36.09 -19.57 -10.85
CA LEU A 462 35.17 -18.75 -10.03
C LEU A 462 35.94 -17.91 -8.97
N ASN A 463 36.78 -16.96 -9.40
CA ASN A 463 37.57 -16.06 -8.56
C ASN A 463 36.73 -14.97 -7.87
N VAL A 464 35.40 -15.07 -7.90
CA VAL A 464 34.45 -14.03 -7.43
C VAL A 464 33.57 -14.55 -6.29
N LEU A 465 33.84 -15.75 -5.74
CA LEU A 465 33.11 -16.28 -4.60
C LEU A 465 33.53 -15.54 -3.32
N ARG A 466 32.59 -14.81 -2.73
CA ARG A 466 32.75 -14.20 -1.40
C ARG A 466 32.08 -15.08 -0.35
N THR A 467 32.68 -15.20 0.82
CA THR A 467 32.03 -15.84 1.97
C THR A 467 31.39 -14.76 2.83
N GLY A 468 30.06 -14.77 2.89
CA GLY A 468 29.27 -13.89 3.75
C GLY A 468 29.03 -14.52 5.13
N SER A 469 29.28 -13.75 6.19
CA SER A 469 28.88 -14.09 7.56
C SER A 469 27.42 -13.71 7.84
N LYS A 470 26.87 -14.09 8.99
CA LYS A 470 25.47 -13.79 9.37
C LYS A 470 25.07 -12.33 9.24
N ASN A 471 26.00 -11.42 9.52
CA ASN A 471 25.78 -9.97 9.51
C ASN A 471 26.04 -9.31 8.15
N TYR A 472 26.40 -10.09 7.13
CA TYR A 472 26.58 -9.55 5.78
C TYR A 472 25.26 -9.00 5.26
N LYS A 473 25.27 -7.77 4.74
CA LYS A 473 24.10 -7.16 4.10
C LYS A 473 24.13 -7.45 2.61
N LEU A 474 23.11 -8.15 2.12
CA LEU A 474 22.97 -8.42 0.70
C LEU A 474 22.71 -7.12 -0.06
N LYS A 475 23.36 -6.97 -1.21
CA LYS A 475 23.24 -5.79 -2.09
C LYS A 475 22.09 -5.93 -3.10
N GLY A 476 21.61 -7.15 -3.31
CA GLY A 476 20.60 -7.49 -4.32
C GLY A 476 21.23 -7.93 -5.64
N GLU A 477 20.47 -8.70 -6.41
CA GLU A 477 20.90 -9.41 -7.62
C GLU A 477 22.09 -10.39 -7.40
N GLU A 478 22.34 -10.77 -6.15
CA GLU A 478 23.39 -11.72 -5.78
C GLU A 478 22.85 -13.16 -5.84
N ILE A 479 23.68 -14.09 -6.28
CA ILE A 479 23.44 -15.53 -6.17
C ILE A 479 24.01 -15.99 -4.83
N VAL A 480 23.21 -16.67 -4.02
CA VAL A 480 23.54 -17.07 -2.66
C VAL A 480 23.44 -18.59 -2.53
N GLN A 481 24.48 -19.21 -1.98
CA GLN A 481 24.47 -20.59 -1.53
C GLN A 481 24.68 -20.63 -0.03
N ILE A 482 23.69 -21.15 0.68
CA ILE A 482 23.72 -21.30 2.13
C ILE A 482 24.59 -22.50 2.51
N ILE A 483 25.46 -22.30 3.49
CA ILE A 483 26.23 -23.36 4.15
C ILE A 483 25.69 -23.50 5.57
N SER A 484 25.04 -24.63 5.83
CA SER A 484 24.57 -25.01 7.15
C SER A 484 25.48 -26.08 7.74
N SER A 485 25.80 -25.98 9.02
CA SER A 485 26.41 -27.10 9.77
C SER A 485 25.28 -27.97 10.31
N ALA A 486 24.85 -28.93 9.50
CA ALA A 486 24.00 -30.04 9.94
C ALA A 486 24.84 -31.30 10.02
#